data_AF-A0A948VGS9-F1
#
_entry.id   AF-A0A948VGS9-F1
#
_cell.length_a   1.000
_cell.length_b   1.000
_cell.length_c   1.000
_cell.angle_alpha   90.00
_cell.angle_beta   90.00
_cell.angle_gamma   90.00
#
_symmetry.space_group_name_H-M   'P 1'
#
loop_
_entity.id
_entity.type
_entity.pdbx_description
1 polymer ?
#
loop_
_entity_poly.entity_id
_entity_poly.type
_entity_poly.pdbx_seq_one_letter_code
_entity_poly.pdbx_strand_id
1 'polypeptide(L)'
;MKKKTETILRKEIFEKVKQYHNLFHKKPKFVPGKDLVNYGGRIYDEKEMINLVDSSLDFWLTSGRYVDKFEKEFSKFLGIKYCSLVNSGSSANLLAFMALTSTKLRKRCIKPGDEVITVAAGFPTTVTPIIQYGAIPVFVDVSLPSYNIDVSLLEKALSKKTKAIMIAHTLGNPFNIAKVKKFCAKNNLWLIEDNCDALGSKYSYNGKKPYTGTFGDIGTSSFYPPHHMTMGEGGAVYTNNFELKRIVDSFRDWGRDCWCASGKDDTCKNRFAVQYGDLPKGYDHKYVYSHFGYNLKALEMQAAIGLAQLKKLPGFIKARKKNWEFLRKNLEKYSNFLILPEPEKNSDPSWFGFLITVKKNAGFTREDIVKHLEGNKVQTRMLFAGNLIKHPCFDEMRKSNKGFRVVGYTSTHPRIHTSNIPVTDCIMNDTFWIGVYPGMDKNKLSYIVEMFKSFFGDIK
;
A
#
# COMPACT_ATOMS: atom_id res chain seq x y z
N MET A 1 53.23 -2.29 0.10
CA MET A 1 51.88 -2.33 -0.48
C MET A 1 51.46 -0.90 -0.83
N LYS A 2 51.13 -0.58 -2.10
CA LYS A 2 50.59 0.76 -2.44
C LYS A 2 49.28 0.94 -1.67
N LYS A 3 49.17 2.01 -0.86
CA LYS A 3 47.99 2.34 -0.06
C LYS A 3 46.84 2.61 -1.04
N LYS A 4 45.95 1.62 -1.27
CA LYS A 4 44.78 1.80 -2.13
C LYS A 4 43.89 2.86 -1.49
N THR A 5 43.41 3.81 -2.28
CA THR A 5 42.44 4.80 -1.80
C THR A 5 41.08 4.12 -1.59
N GLU A 6 40.25 4.66 -0.69
CA GLU A 6 38.91 4.13 -0.42
C GLU A 6 38.09 3.98 -1.71
N THR A 7 38.16 4.98 -2.61
CA THR A 7 37.48 4.96 -3.91
C THR A 7 37.88 3.76 -4.78
N ILE A 8 39.16 3.40 -4.81
CA ILE A 8 39.64 2.25 -5.59
C ILE A 8 39.11 0.94 -4.97
N LEU A 9 39.18 0.80 -3.65
CA LEU A 9 38.69 -0.39 -2.94
C LEU A 9 37.18 -0.56 -3.10
N ARG A 10 36.38 0.50 -2.97
CA ARG A 10 34.94 0.46 -3.24
C ARG A 10 34.63 -0.03 -4.65
N LYS A 11 35.34 0.48 -5.65
CA LYS A 11 35.17 0.06 -7.05
C LYS A 11 35.46 -1.43 -7.25
N GLU A 12 36.54 -1.94 -6.65
CA GLU A 12 36.87 -3.37 -6.69
C GLU A 12 35.79 -4.23 -6.02
N ILE A 13 35.28 -3.80 -4.86
CA ILE A 13 34.18 -4.48 -4.16
C ILE A 13 32.92 -4.52 -5.04
N PHE A 14 32.54 -3.40 -5.65
CA PHE A 14 31.35 -3.35 -6.50
C PHE A 14 31.47 -4.27 -7.72
N GLU A 15 32.66 -4.39 -8.30
CA GLU A 15 32.88 -5.32 -9.41
C GLU A 15 32.74 -6.78 -8.96
N LYS A 16 33.19 -7.11 -7.74
CA LYS A 16 32.96 -8.44 -7.14
C LYS A 16 31.48 -8.71 -6.86
N VAL A 17 30.74 -7.72 -6.36
CA VAL A 17 29.29 -7.84 -6.16
C VAL A 17 28.56 -8.10 -7.48
N LYS A 18 28.93 -7.39 -8.55
CA LYS A 18 28.39 -7.59 -9.89
C LYS A 18 28.70 -8.99 -10.44
N GLN A 19 29.94 -9.46 -10.29
CA GLN A 19 30.33 -10.82 -10.66
C GLN A 19 29.49 -11.86 -9.91
N TYR A 20 29.34 -11.70 -8.60
CA TYR A 20 28.54 -12.58 -7.75
C TYR A 20 27.06 -12.62 -8.19
N HIS A 21 26.44 -11.45 -8.40
CA HIS A 21 25.07 -11.38 -8.92
C HIS A 21 24.91 -12.15 -10.24
N ASN A 22 25.83 -11.94 -11.18
CA ASN A 22 25.77 -12.58 -12.49
C ASN A 22 25.90 -14.10 -12.46
N LEU A 23 26.64 -14.65 -11.49
CA LEU A 23 26.85 -16.09 -11.35
C LEU A 23 25.73 -16.76 -10.55
N PHE A 24 25.23 -16.12 -9.49
CA PHE A 24 24.39 -16.81 -8.49
C PHE A 24 22.94 -16.30 -8.40
N HIS A 25 22.62 -15.14 -8.97
CA HIS A 25 21.28 -14.53 -8.85
C HIS A 25 20.47 -14.54 -10.15
N LYS A 26 21.07 -14.92 -11.28
CA LYS A 26 20.33 -15.10 -12.54
C LYS A 26 19.42 -16.32 -12.44
N LYS A 27 18.12 -16.12 -12.67
CA LYS A 27 17.14 -17.21 -12.62
C LYS A 27 17.20 -18.07 -13.89
N PRO A 28 17.01 -19.41 -13.77
CA PRO A 28 16.86 -20.28 -14.91
C PRO A 28 15.59 -19.97 -15.70
N LYS A 29 15.49 -20.52 -16.91
CA LYS A 29 14.26 -20.45 -17.73
C LYS A 29 13.15 -21.24 -17.04
N PHE A 30 11.93 -20.69 -17.09
CA PHE A 30 10.74 -21.32 -16.54
C PHE A 30 10.40 -22.64 -17.25
N VAL A 31 10.10 -23.68 -16.46
CA VAL A 31 9.66 -25.01 -16.91
C VAL A 31 8.19 -25.24 -16.47
N PRO A 32 7.22 -25.25 -17.41
CA PRO A 32 5.81 -25.53 -17.12
C PRO A 32 5.60 -26.82 -16.33
N GLY A 33 4.65 -26.81 -15.38
CA GLY A 33 4.32 -27.96 -14.52
C GLY A 33 5.34 -28.32 -13.44
N LYS A 34 6.57 -27.80 -13.51
CA LYS A 34 7.63 -28.02 -12.51
C LYS A 34 7.86 -26.79 -11.65
N ASP A 35 8.03 -25.63 -12.28
CA ASP A 35 8.35 -24.38 -11.60
C ASP A 35 7.10 -23.66 -11.09
N LEU A 36 7.23 -23.00 -9.94
CA LEU A 36 6.16 -22.19 -9.36
C LEU A 36 5.97 -20.86 -10.12
N VAL A 37 4.75 -20.61 -10.59
CA VAL A 37 4.31 -19.29 -11.05
C VAL A 37 3.83 -18.48 -9.85
N ASN A 38 4.73 -17.64 -9.33
CA ASN A 38 4.45 -16.82 -8.14
C ASN A 38 3.43 -15.71 -8.45
N TYR A 39 2.59 -15.35 -7.46
CA TYR A 39 1.65 -14.22 -7.61
C TYR A 39 2.37 -12.85 -7.63
N GLY A 40 3.56 -12.78 -7.02
CA GLY A 40 4.32 -11.56 -6.85
C GLY A 40 5.76 -11.88 -6.48
N GLY A 41 6.62 -10.87 -6.50
CA GLY A 41 8.00 -11.03 -6.06
C GLY A 41 8.92 -9.88 -6.43
N ARG A 42 10.13 -9.93 -5.87
CA ARG A 42 11.19 -8.94 -6.09
C ARG A 42 11.91 -9.15 -7.42
N ILE A 43 12.03 -8.08 -8.20
CA ILE A 43 12.80 -8.02 -9.44
C ILE A 43 13.93 -7.02 -9.24
N TYR A 44 15.17 -7.49 -9.29
CA TYR A 44 16.37 -6.70 -9.00
C TYR A 44 17.51 -7.12 -9.93
N ASP A 45 18.53 -6.28 -10.02
CA ASP A 45 19.79 -6.57 -10.69
C ASP A 45 20.96 -6.27 -9.72
N GLU A 46 22.19 -6.26 -10.23
CA GLU A 46 23.37 -5.97 -9.42
C GLU A 46 23.33 -4.60 -8.73
N LYS A 47 22.52 -3.64 -9.22
CA LYS A 47 22.51 -2.27 -8.71
C LYS A 47 21.90 -2.18 -7.32
N GLU A 48 20.86 -2.97 -7.02
CA GLU A 48 20.32 -3.07 -5.66
C GLU A 48 21.40 -3.58 -4.70
N MET A 49 22.13 -4.63 -5.10
CA MET A 49 23.19 -5.24 -4.28
C MET A 49 24.38 -4.30 -4.08
N ILE A 50 24.80 -3.61 -5.15
CA ILE A 50 25.88 -2.61 -5.08
C ILE A 50 25.49 -1.46 -4.16
N ASN A 51 24.28 -0.90 -4.30
CA ASN A 51 23.82 0.17 -3.42
C ASN A 51 23.78 -0.28 -1.95
N LEU A 52 23.32 -1.51 -1.68
CA LEU A 52 23.28 -2.07 -0.34
C LEU A 52 24.69 -2.21 0.27
N VAL A 53 25.65 -2.70 -0.51
CA VAL A 53 27.06 -2.80 -0.10
C VAL A 53 27.67 -1.42 0.09
N ASP A 54 27.41 -0.47 -0.81
CA ASP A 54 27.88 0.92 -0.69
C ASP A 54 27.37 1.58 0.61
N SER A 55 26.09 1.39 0.95
CA SER A 55 25.52 1.84 2.22
C SER A 55 26.14 1.11 3.42
N SER A 56 26.46 -0.17 3.29
CA SER A 56 27.11 -0.95 4.35
C SER A 56 28.54 -0.48 4.63
N LEU A 57 29.28 -0.14 3.57
CA LEU A 57 30.65 0.39 3.67
C LEU A 57 30.70 1.78 4.33
N ASP A 58 29.64 2.58 4.21
CA ASP A 58 29.53 3.85 4.96
C ASP A 58 29.34 3.63 6.46
N PHE A 59 28.73 2.51 6.83
CA PHE A 59 28.40 2.15 8.21
C PHE A 59 27.65 3.24 9.00
N TRP A 60 26.85 4.06 8.31
CA TRP A 60 26.01 5.11 8.92
C TRP A 60 24.73 4.57 9.58
N LEU A 61 24.20 3.46 9.04
CA LEU A 61 23.10 2.61 9.55
C LEU A 61 21.71 3.27 9.63
N THR A 62 21.60 4.41 10.30
CA THR A 62 20.37 5.20 10.47
C THR A 62 20.15 6.13 9.28
N SER A 63 19.00 6.81 9.18
CA SER A 63 18.68 7.68 8.03
C SER A 63 19.79 8.71 7.72
N GLY A 64 20.17 8.81 6.44
CA GLY A 64 21.24 9.65 5.93
C GLY A 64 21.09 9.90 4.42
N ARG A 65 22.19 9.78 3.66
CA ARG A 65 22.25 10.20 2.25
C ARG A 65 21.30 9.43 1.32
N TYR A 66 21.08 8.14 1.55
CA TYR A 66 20.19 7.33 0.74
C TYR A 66 18.72 7.62 1.06
N VAL A 67 18.37 7.81 2.33
CA VAL A 67 17.02 8.22 2.77
C VAL A 67 16.69 9.59 2.19
N ASP A 68 17.55 10.59 2.38
CA ASP A 68 17.34 11.96 1.88
C ASP A 68 17.14 11.98 0.35
N LYS A 69 17.98 11.23 -0.37
CA LYS A 69 17.90 11.13 -1.82
C LYS A 69 16.68 10.33 -2.26
N PHE A 70 16.29 9.27 -1.54
CA PHE A 70 15.06 8.54 -1.83
C PHE A 70 13.83 9.42 -1.65
N GLU A 71 13.69 10.10 -0.50
CA GLU A 71 12.55 10.98 -0.22
C GLU A 71 12.40 12.06 -1.30
N LYS A 72 13.52 12.67 -1.72
CA LYS A 72 13.56 13.66 -2.81
C LYS A 72 13.13 13.10 -4.16
N GLU A 73 13.74 12.01 -4.61
CA GLU A 73 13.44 11.41 -5.93
C GLU A 73 12.03 10.81 -5.98
N PHE A 74 11.57 10.20 -4.87
CA PHE A 74 10.21 9.67 -4.78
C PHE A 74 9.17 10.79 -4.79
N SER A 75 9.42 11.89 -4.07
CA SER A 75 8.56 13.08 -4.11
C SER A 75 8.45 13.64 -5.53
N LYS A 76 9.60 13.74 -6.23
CA LYS A 76 9.67 14.17 -7.64
C LYS A 76 8.91 13.22 -8.57
N PHE A 77 9.03 11.90 -8.38
CA PHE A 77 8.32 10.91 -9.17
C PHE A 77 6.79 11.08 -9.06
N LEU A 78 6.28 11.26 -7.84
CA LEU A 78 4.84 11.44 -7.60
C LEU A 78 4.34 12.85 -7.93
N GLY A 79 5.22 13.86 -7.96
CA GLY A 79 4.83 15.26 -8.09
C GLY A 79 4.26 15.84 -6.79
N ILE A 80 4.74 15.36 -5.63
CA ILE A 80 4.33 15.80 -4.29
C ILE A 80 5.47 16.58 -3.63
N LYS A 81 5.16 17.48 -2.68
CA LYS A 81 6.18 18.32 -2.02
C LYS A 81 7.00 17.61 -0.95
N TYR A 82 6.35 16.77 -0.12
CA TYR A 82 6.98 16.19 1.06
C TYR A 82 6.77 14.68 1.11
N CYS A 83 7.84 13.94 1.40
CA CYS A 83 7.85 12.51 1.66
C CYS A 83 8.59 12.25 2.98
N SER A 84 8.11 11.28 3.75
CA SER A 84 8.74 10.79 4.97
C SER A 84 8.85 9.27 4.85
N LEU A 85 10.07 8.76 4.72
CA LEU A 85 10.35 7.35 4.61
C LEU A 85 10.19 6.67 5.97
N VAL A 86 9.58 5.48 5.96
CA VAL A 86 9.23 4.69 7.15
C VAL A 86 9.52 3.21 6.92
N ASN A 87 9.53 2.42 7.99
CA ASN A 87 9.95 1.02 7.95
C ASN A 87 8.95 0.04 7.30
N SER A 88 7.69 0.42 7.04
CA SER A 88 6.70 -0.43 6.34
C SER A 88 5.52 0.38 5.80
N GLY A 89 4.72 -0.19 4.89
CA GLY A 89 3.44 0.40 4.47
C GLY A 89 2.43 0.51 5.62
N SER A 90 2.38 -0.48 6.52
CA SER A 90 1.53 -0.46 7.71
C SER A 90 1.88 0.69 8.65
N SER A 91 3.18 0.95 8.85
CA SER A 91 3.67 2.12 9.59
C SER A 91 3.34 3.43 8.89
N ALA A 92 3.31 3.44 7.56
CA ALA A 92 2.88 4.59 6.79
C ALA A 92 1.39 4.90 7.03
N ASN A 93 0.53 3.89 6.98
CA ASN A 93 -0.89 4.03 7.32
C ASN A 93 -1.11 4.48 8.77
N LEU A 94 -0.36 3.90 9.71
CA LEU A 94 -0.38 4.32 11.12
C LEU A 94 -0.04 5.81 11.26
N LEU A 95 1.08 6.26 10.69
CA LEU A 95 1.52 7.65 10.80
C LEU A 95 0.60 8.62 10.05
N ALA A 96 0.07 8.23 8.89
CA ALA A 96 -0.91 9.03 8.16
C ALA A 96 -2.16 9.28 9.00
N PHE A 97 -2.70 8.24 9.63
CA PHE A 97 -3.86 8.37 10.50
C PHE A 97 -3.53 9.15 11.78
N MET A 98 -2.47 8.77 12.49
CA MET A 98 -2.07 9.41 13.75
C MET A 98 -1.77 10.89 13.57
N ALA A 99 -1.24 11.32 12.41
CA ALA A 99 -1.04 12.73 12.14
C ALA A 99 -2.35 13.55 12.22
N LEU A 100 -3.47 12.98 11.79
CA LEU A 100 -4.78 13.62 11.86
C LEU A 100 -5.33 13.74 13.29
N THR A 101 -4.70 13.10 14.28
CA THR A 101 -5.07 13.19 15.70
C THR A 101 -4.37 14.31 16.45
N SER A 102 -3.37 14.96 15.83
CA SER A 102 -2.57 16.00 16.46
C SER A 102 -3.43 17.20 16.87
N THR A 103 -3.26 17.67 18.11
CA THR A 103 -3.91 18.89 18.62
C THR A 103 -3.51 20.13 17.85
N LYS A 104 -2.38 20.11 17.12
CA LYS A 104 -1.96 21.19 16.21
C LYS A 104 -2.97 21.43 15.08
N LEU A 105 -3.77 20.42 14.71
CA LEU A 105 -4.86 20.53 13.73
C LEU A 105 -6.15 21.15 14.29
N ARG A 106 -6.15 21.54 15.58
CA ARG A 106 -7.23 22.29 16.23
C ARG A 106 -8.58 21.57 16.08
N LYS A 107 -9.62 22.28 15.62
CA LYS A 107 -10.99 21.74 15.46
C LYS A 107 -11.10 20.60 14.43
N ARG A 108 -10.10 20.43 13.56
CA ARG A 108 -10.07 19.36 12.56
C ARG A 108 -9.36 18.10 13.04
N CYS A 109 -8.76 18.08 14.24
CA CYS A 109 -8.17 16.85 14.74
C CYS A 109 -9.24 15.77 14.98
N ILE A 110 -8.88 14.52 14.71
CA ILE A 110 -9.69 13.33 15.02
C ILE A 110 -9.52 13.03 16.50
N LYS A 111 -10.62 12.72 17.18
CA LYS A 111 -10.66 12.33 18.60
C LYS A 111 -11.20 10.91 18.77
N PRO A 112 -10.94 10.25 19.91
CA PRO A 112 -11.59 8.97 20.22
C PRO A 112 -13.12 9.09 20.10
N GLY A 113 -13.75 8.10 19.47
CA GLY A 113 -15.18 8.08 19.17
C GLY A 113 -15.60 8.83 17.90
N ASP A 114 -14.72 9.61 17.25
CA ASP A 114 -14.98 10.12 15.90
C ASP A 114 -14.99 8.98 14.88
N GLU A 115 -15.68 9.20 13.76
CA GLU A 115 -15.90 8.18 12.73
C GLU A 115 -15.00 8.38 11.51
N VAL A 116 -14.48 7.27 10.98
CA VAL A 116 -13.71 7.23 9.72
C VAL A 116 -14.34 6.24 8.76
N ILE A 117 -14.78 6.73 7.59
CA ILE A 117 -15.39 5.87 6.56
C ILE A 117 -14.29 5.07 5.87
N THR A 118 -14.52 3.75 5.76
CA THR A 118 -13.61 2.80 5.13
C THR A 118 -14.38 1.60 4.55
N VAL A 119 -13.69 0.57 4.10
CA VAL A 119 -14.28 -0.67 3.54
C VAL A 119 -13.74 -1.90 4.27
N ALA A 120 -14.56 -2.95 4.38
CA ALA A 120 -14.15 -4.20 5.03
C ALA A 120 -13.43 -5.16 4.07
N ALA A 121 -13.62 -4.99 2.75
CA ALA A 121 -12.89 -5.69 1.70
C ALA A 121 -11.54 -5.03 1.43
N GLY A 122 -10.53 -5.35 2.24
CA GLY A 122 -9.21 -4.75 2.13
C GLY A 122 -8.14 -5.42 3.00
N PHE A 123 -7.04 -4.71 3.19
CA PHE A 123 -5.92 -5.15 4.02
C PHE A 123 -6.09 -4.62 5.47
N PRO A 124 -5.77 -5.42 6.52
CA PRO A 124 -6.06 -5.03 7.90
C PRO A 124 -5.43 -3.69 8.31
N THR A 125 -4.18 -3.43 7.92
CA THR A 125 -3.44 -2.24 8.39
C THR A 125 -3.85 -0.93 7.71
N THR A 126 -4.80 -0.96 6.78
CA THR A 126 -5.54 0.23 6.34
C THR A 126 -6.54 0.69 7.41
N VAL A 127 -7.08 -0.23 8.21
CA VAL A 127 -8.14 0.04 9.20
C VAL A 127 -7.62 0.05 10.63
N THR A 128 -6.62 -0.79 10.94
CA THR A 128 -6.07 -0.95 12.29
C THR A 128 -5.71 0.38 12.98
N PRO A 129 -5.10 1.39 12.33
CA PRO A 129 -4.78 2.67 12.98
C PRO A 129 -6.02 3.40 13.54
N ILE A 130 -7.16 3.30 12.85
CA ILE A 130 -8.43 3.91 13.28
C ILE A 130 -8.84 3.32 14.63
N ILE A 131 -8.81 1.99 14.71
CA ILE A 131 -9.21 1.23 15.89
C ILE A 131 -8.23 1.45 17.05
N GLN A 132 -6.91 1.40 16.78
CA GLN A 132 -5.86 1.55 17.80
C GLN A 132 -5.94 2.88 18.54
N TYR A 133 -6.35 3.96 17.85
CA TYR A 133 -6.55 5.26 18.46
C TYR A 133 -7.87 5.39 19.24
N GLY A 134 -8.83 4.49 18.99
CA GLY A 134 -10.18 4.57 19.54
C GLY A 134 -11.18 5.36 18.69
N ALA A 135 -10.87 5.62 17.42
CA ALA A 135 -11.87 6.08 16.45
C ALA A 135 -12.71 4.90 15.94
N ILE A 136 -13.86 5.19 15.35
CA ILE A 136 -14.85 4.20 14.92
C ILE A 136 -14.78 4.04 13.40
N PRO A 137 -14.30 2.90 12.87
CA PRO A 137 -14.42 2.62 11.44
C PRO A 137 -15.88 2.44 11.06
N VAL A 138 -16.29 3.15 10.00
CA VAL A 138 -17.61 3.02 9.37
C VAL A 138 -17.41 2.30 8.04
N PHE A 139 -17.71 1.01 8.04
CA PHE A 139 -17.57 0.16 6.87
C PHE A 139 -18.73 0.39 5.91
N VAL A 140 -18.41 0.72 4.67
CA VAL A 140 -19.35 0.64 3.54
C VAL A 140 -19.01 -0.52 2.62
N ASP A 141 -19.98 -0.96 1.83
CA ASP A 141 -19.74 -2.02 0.85
C ASP A 141 -18.86 -1.54 -0.32
N VAL A 142 -18.42 -2.49 -1.14
CA VAL A 142 -17.65 -2.26 -2.37
C VAL A 142 -18.48 -2.60 -3.60
N SER A 143 -18.01 -2.20 -4.78
CA SER A 143 -18.66 -2.53 -6.06
C SER A 143 -17.85 -3.52 -6.88
N LEU A 144 -18.54 -4.42 -7.60
CA LEU A 144 -17.95 -5.25 -8.64
C LEU A 144 -18.21 -4.59 -10.01
N PRO A 145 -17.30 -4.74 -10.99
CA PRO A 145 -16.02 -5.46 -10.93
C PRO A 145 -14.80 -4.56 -10.61
N SER A 146 -14.99 -3.38 -9.99
CA SER A 146 -13.87 -2.50 -9.65
C SER A 146 -13.18 -2.87 -8.33
N TYR A 147 -13.90 -3.57 -7.43
CA TYR A 147 -13.50 -4.02 -6.09
C TYR A 147 -13.08 -2.88 -5.15
N ASN A 148 -13.59 -1.69 -5.42
CA ASN A 148 -13.37 -0.49 -4.63
C ASN A 148 -14.68 -0.03 -3.99
N ILE A 149 -14.57 0.92 -3.05
CA ILE A 149 -15.71 1.51 -2.32
C ILE A 149 -16.92 1.82 -3.20
N ASP A 150 -18.12 1.44 -2.75
CA ASP A 150 -19.36 1.88 -3.34
C ASP A 150 -19.68 3.31 -2.87
N VAL A 151 -19.34 4.25 -3.73
CA VAL A 151 -19.52 5.69 -3.49
C VAL A 151 -20.98 6.13 -3.33
N SER A 152 -21.97 5.30 -3.71
CA SER A 152 -23.39 5.62 -3.49
C SER A 152 -23.78 5.56 -2.00
N LEU A 153 -23.02 4.83 -1.19
CA LEU A 153 -23.27 4.65 0.24
C LEU A 153 -22.67 5.77 1.11
N LEU A 154 -21.86 6.67 0.54
CA LEU A 154 -21.14 7.70 1.30
C LEU A 154 -22.05 8.64 2.09
N GLU A 155 -23.14 9.12 1.47
CA GLU A 155 -24.08 10.03 2.15
C GLU A 155 -24.80 9.31 3.32
N LYS A 156 -25.10 8.01 3.17
CA LYS A 156 -25.69 7.19 4.26
C LYS A 156 -24.67 6.88 5.36
N ALA A 157 -23.38 6.82 5.02
CA ALA A 157 -22.30 6.61 5.97
C ALA A 157 -21.93 7.88 6.74
N LEU A 158 -22.32 9.06 6.27
CA LEU A 158 -22.03 10.32 6.93
C LEU A 158 -22.79 10.46 8.27
N SER A 159 -22.11 11.02 9.27
CA SER A 159 -22.72 11.47 10.53
C SER A 159 -22.02 12.74 11.04
N LYS A 160 -22.54 13.32 12.12
CA LYS A 160 -21.90 14.45 12.82
C LYS A 160 -20.52 14.10 13.41
N LYS A 161 -20.22 12.80 13.57
CA LYS A 161 -18.95 12.28 14.09
C LYS A 161 -17.94 12.00 12.98
N THR A 162 -18.35 11.98 11.71
CA THR A 162 -17.44 11.66 10.60
C THR A 162 -16.36 12.74 10.45
N LYS A 163 -15.10 12.32 10.44
CA LYS A 163 -13.95 13.22 10.27
C LYS A 163 -13.08 12.92 9.06
N ALA A 164 -13.09 11.68 8.59
CA ALA A 164 -12.18 11.26 7.54
C ALA A 164 -12.74 10.12 6.68
N ILE A 165 -12.15 9.97 5.50
CA ILE A 165 -12.18 8.75 4.71
C ILE A 165 -10.75 8.22 4.62
N MET A 166 -10.56 6.93 4.91
CA MET A 166 -9.28 6.24 4.75
C MET A 166 -9.54 4.92 4.02
N ILE A 167 -9.12 4.86 2.76
CA ILE A 167 -9.39 3.73 1.86
C ILE A 167 -8.20 3.48 0.93
N ALA A 168 -8.04 2.23 0.51
CA ALA A 168 -7.01 1.82 -0.42
C ALA A 168 -7.47 1.85 -1.87
N HIS A 169 -6.53 2.06 -2.80
CA HIS A 169 -6.73 1.77 -4.22
C HIS A 169 -6.50 0.27 -4.48
N THR A 170 -7.54 -0.53 -4.23
CA THR A 170 -7.44 -2.00 -4.14
C THR A 170 -6.76 -2.63 -5.36
N LEU A 171 -5.67 -3.38 -5.11
CA LEU A 171 -4.85 -4.08 -6.12
C LEU A 171 -4.39 -3.21 -7.31
N GLY A 172 -4.21 -1.91 -7.07
CA GLY A 172 -3.74 -0.98 -8.09
C GLY A 172 -4.86 -0.28 -8.85
N ASN A 173 -6.10 -0.75 -8.74
CA ASN A 173 -7.25 -0.11 -9.36
C ASN A 173 -7.68 1.10 -8.51
N PRO A 174 -7.65 2.33 -9.04
CA PRO A 174 -8.07 3.47 -8.25
C PRO A 174 -9.57 3.39 -7.90
N PHE A 175 -9.97 3.66 -6.66
CA PHE A 175 -11.36 3.99 -6.37
C PHE A 175 -11.82 5.25 -7.14
N ASN A 176 -13.12 5.54 -7.11
CA ASN A 176 -13.67 6.74 -7.76
C ASN A 176 -13.25 8.04 -7.05
N ILE A 177 -12.03 8.50 -7.33
CA ILE A 177 -11.40 9.65 -6.67
C ILE A 177 -12.23 10.91 -6.83
N ALA A 178 -12.84 11.12 -8.00
CA ALA A 178 -13.63 12.32 -8.25
C ALA A 178 -14.82 12.45 -7.29
N LYS A 179 -15.58 11.36 -7.08
CA LYS A 179 -16.72 11.35 -6.16
C LYS A 179 -16.28 11.42 -4.69
N VAL A 180 -15.28 10.63 -4.31
CA VAL A 180 -14.75 10.63 -2.93
C VAL A 180 -14.20 12.00 -2.55
N LYS A 181 -13.36 12.61 -3.41
CA LYS A 181 -12.79 13.93 -3.16
C LYS A 181 -13.86 15.03 -3.07
N LYS A 182 -14.86 15.00 -3.96
CA LYS A 182 -16.00 15.93 -3.91
C LYS A 182 -16.76 15.79 -2.60
N PHE A 183 -17.00 14.56 -2.14
CA PHE A 183 -17.67 14.28 -0.89
C PHE A 183 -16.86 14.76 0.33
N CYS A 184 -15.55 14.51 0.37
CA CYS A 184 -14.70 15.03 1.45
C CYS A 184 -14.70 16.57 1.49
N ALA A 185 -14.59 17.23 0.33
CA ALA A 185 -14.62 18.68 0.25
C ALA A 185 -15.95 19.27 0.73
N LYS A 186 -17.08 18.70 0.29
CA LYS A 186 -18.45 19.12 0.69
C LYS A 186 -18.64 19.05 2.22
N ASN A 187 -18.08 18.02 2.85
CA ASN A 187 -18.31 17.71 4.27
C ASN A 187 -17.12 18.05 5.18
N ASN A 188 -16.10 18.75 4.66
CA ASN A 188 -14.88 19.12 5.37
C ASN A 188 -14.15 17.93 6.04
N LEU A 189 -14.13 16.78 5.36
CA LEU A 189 -13.48 15.55 5.82
C LEU A 189 -12.03 15.48 5.34
N TRP A 190 -11.18 14.82 6.13
CA TRP A 190 -9.86 14.40 5.68
C TRP A 190 -9.95 13.23 4.69
N LEU A 191 -9.00 13.14 3.77
CA LEU A 191 -8.83 12.00 2.88
C LEU A 191 -7.42 11.43 3.00
N ILE A 192 -7.31 10.18 3.46
CA ILE A 192 -6.09 9.38 3.38
C ILE A 192 -6.24 8.40 2.23
N GLU A 193 -5.31 8.48 1.28
CA GLU A 193 -5.19 7.51 0.18
C GLU A 193 -4.16 6.44 0.56
N ASP A 194 -4.64 5.25 0.90
CA ASP A 194 -3.75 4.09 0.99
C ASP A 194 -3.37 3.63 -0.42
N ASN A 195 -2.14 3.93 -0.80
CA ASN A 195 -1.60 3.69 -2.12
C ASN A 195 -0.53 2.59 -2.11
N CYS A 196 -0.53 1.73 -1.09
CA CYS A 196 0.44 0.64 -0.96
C CYS A 196 0.48 -0.23 -2.23
N ASP A 197 -0.68 -0.68 -2.71
CA ASP A 197 -0.80 -1.55 -3.88
C ASP A 197 -1.03 -0.82 -5.21
N ALA A 198 -0.88 0.51 -5.24
CA ALA A 198 -1.25 1.31 -6.41
C ALA A 198 -0.15 2.28 -6.86
N LEU A 199 1.09 2.05 -6.43
CA LEU A 199 2.22 2.86 -6.86
C LEU A 199 2.35 2.85 -8.40
N GLY A 200 2.23 4.04 -9.00
CA GLY A 200 2.26 4.25 -10.44
C GLY A 200 0.90 4.28 -11.13
N SER A 201 -0.20 3.96 -10.43
CA SER A 201 -1.56 4.15 -10.96
C SER A 201 -1.84 5.64 -11.12
N LYS A 202 -2.54 6.01 -12.19
CA LYS A 202 -2.94 7.40 -12.45
C LYS A 202 -4.45 7.52 -12.57
N TYR A 203 -4.95 8.73 -12.36
CA TYR A 203 -6.38 9.02 -12.51
C TYR A 203 -6.57 10.40 -13.16
N SER A 204 -7.43 10.47 -14.18
CA SER A 204 -7.70 11.73 -14.89
C SER A 204 -8.69 12.58 -14.10
N TYR A 205 -8.27 13.78 -13.71
CA TYR A 205 -9.03 14.73 -12.90
C TYR A 205 -8.69 16.16 -13.31
N ASN A 206 -9.71 16.97 -13.62
CA ASN A 206 -9.57 18.38 -14.04
C ASN A 206 -8.52 18.60 -15.16
N GLY A 207 -8.58 17.78 -16.22
CA GLY A 207 -7.66 17.88 -17.37
C GLY A 207 -6.22 17.41 -17.10
N LYS A 208 -5.91 16.95 -15.88
CA LYS A 208 -4.60 16.39 -15.51
C LYS A 208 -4.72 14.90 -15.23
N LYS A 209 -3.60 14.18 -15.24
CA LYS A 209 -3.53 12.74 -14.94
C LYS A 209 -2.45 12.43 -13.88
N PRO A 210 -2.58 12.96 -12.65
CA PRO A 210 -1.58 12.73 -11.60
C PRO A 210 -1.62 11.29 -11.07
N TYR A 211 -0.59 10.93 -10.31
CA TYR A 211 -0.52 9.63 -9.64
C TYR A 211 -1.51 9.57 -8.48
N THR A 212 -2.07 8.38 -8.25
CA THR A 212 -2.82 8.03 -7.04
C THR A 212 -1.98 8.24 -5.77
N GLY A 213 -2.65 8.51 -4.64
CA GLY A 213 -2.01 8.95 -3.41
C GLY A 213 -1.71 10.46 -3.34
N THR A 214 -1.95 11.22 -4.41
CA THR A 214 -1.67 12.67 -4.46
C THR A 214 -2.92 13.56 -4.51
N PHE A 215 -4.10 12.96 -4.37
CA PHE A 215 -5.39 13.65 -4.44
C PHE A 215 -5.94 14.05 -3.07
N GLY A 216 -5.71 13.22 -2.05
CA GLY A 216 -6.08 13.45 -0.66
C GLY A 216 -5.09 14.32 0.09
N ASP A 217 -5.24 14.35 1.41
CA ASP A 217 -4.40 15.12 2.32
C ASP A 217 -3.08 14.40 2.62
N ILE A 218 -3.12 13.07 2.72
CA ILE A 218 -1.96 12.21 2.95
C ILE A 218 -2.08 10.95 2.09
N GLY A 219 -0.99 10.57 1.43
CA GLY A 219 -0.84 9.30 0.73
C GLY A 219 0.19 8.40 1.40
N THR A 220 0.03 7.09 1.24
CA THR A 220 0.96 6.09 1.78
C THR A 220 1.42 5.09 0.73
N SER A 221 2.63 4.55 0.86
CA SER A 221 3.13 3.49 -0.02
C SER A 221 3.87 2.43 0.77
N SER A 222 3.90 1.21 0.22
CA SER A 222 4.57 0.04 0.78
C SER A 222 5.68 -0.42 -0.16
N PHE A 223 6.78 -0.87 0.43
CA PHE A 223 7.95 -1.41 -0.27
C PHE A 223 8.28 -2.85 0.18
N TYR A 224 7.27 -3.60 0.62
CA TYR A 224 7.38 -5.03 0.90
C TYR A 224 7.51 -5.83 -0.44
N PRO A 225 8.21 -7.00 -0.50
CA PRO A 225 8.68 -7.59 -1.76
C PRO A 225 7.67 -7.86 -2.89
N PRO A 226 6.39 -8.17 -2.63
CA PRO A 226 5.37 -8.32 -3.68
C PRO A 226 4.92 -7.02 -4.37
N HIS A 227 5.18 -5.85 -3.76
CA HIS A 227 4.73 -4.55 -4.25
C HIS A 227 5.48 -4.11 -5.51
N HIS A 228 5.14 -2.93 -6.05
CA HIS A 228 5.69 -2.42 -7.31
C HIS A 228 7.21 -2.24 -7.28
N MET A 229 7.75 -1.97 -6.10
CA MET A 229 9.17 -1.94 -5.81
C MET A 229 9.40 -2.38 -4.36
N THR A 230 10.65 -2.67 -3.99
CA THR A 230 10.95 -3.16 -2.64
C THR A 230 12.16 -2.54 -1.98
N MET A 231 12.17 -2.56 -0.64
CA MET A 231 13.32 -2.31 0.23
C MET A 231 13.60 -3.51 1.16
N GLY A 232 13.02 -4.68 0.86
CA GLY A 232 12.84 -5.74 1.86
C GLY A 232 11.63 -5.39 2.73
N GLU A 233 11.84 -4.52 3.70
CA GLU A 233 10.77 -3.84 4.45
C GLU A 233 10.89 -2.34 4.20
N GLY A 234 9.76 -1.63 4.04
CA GLY A 234 9.77 -0.19 3.85
C GLY A 234 8.40 0.37 3.49
N GLY A 235 8.25 1.68 3.65
CA GLY A 235 7.10 2.43 3.20
C GLY A 235 7.37 3.93 3.19
N ALA A 236 6.39 4.72 2.75
CA ALA A 236 6.50 6.17 2.74
C ALA A 236 5.16 6.82 3.05
N VAL A 237 5.20 7.95 3.76
CA VAL A 237 4.08 8.86 3.97
C VAL A 237 4.36 10.15 3.22
N TYR A 238 3.43 10.64 2.42
CA TYR A 238 3.65 11.83 1.62
C TYR A 238 2.44 12.75 1.57
N THR A 239 2.71 14.05 1.45
CA THR A 239 1.69 15.10 1.50
C THR A 239 2.20 16.39 0.84
N ASN A 240 1.28 17.26 0.42
CA ASN A 240 1.60 18.62 0.00
C ASN A 240 1.53 19.64 1.15
N ASN A 241 1.05 19.24 2.32
CA ASN A 241 0.86 20.11 3.47
C ASN A 241 2.06 20.03 4.41
N PHE A 242 2.74 21.16 4.63
CA PHE A 242 3.91 21.25 5.50
C PHE A 242 3.57 20.95 6.98
N GLU A 243 2.42 21.40 7.48
CA GLU A 243 1.99 21.12 8.84
C GLU A 243 1.81 19.61 9.06
N LEU A 244 1.15 18.91 8.12
CA LEU A 244 1.02 17.46 8.16
C LEU A 244 2.38 16.76 8.09
N LYS A 245 3.30 17.22 7.23
CA LYS A 245 4.67 16.69 7.18
C LYS A 245 5.37 16.79 8.54
N ARG A 246 5.30 17.96 9.18
CA ARG A 246 5.92 18.20 10.50
C ARG A 246 5.33 17.31 11.58
N ILE A 247 4.01 17.10 11.56
CA ILE A 247 3.32 16.21 12.49
C ILE A 247 3.72 14.74 12.26
N VAL A 248 3.72 14.29 11.00
CA VAL A 248 4.14 12.93 10.61
C VAL A 248 5.56 12.65 11.09
N ASP A 249 6.49 13.55 10.84
CA ASP A 249 7.89 13.40 11.29
C ASP A 249 7.98 13.32 12.81
N SER A 250 7.23 14.17 13.52
CA SER A 250 7.20 14.13 14.98
C SER A 250 6.71 12.77 15.49
N PHE A 251 5.57 12.26 15.01
CA PHE A 251 5.10 10.92 15.38
C PHE A 251 6.08 9.81 14.97
N ARG A 252 6.79 9.93 13.85
CA ARG A 252 7.79 8.95 13.40
C ARG A 252 9.04 8.94 14.28
N ASP A 253 9.41 10.12 14.79
CA ASP A 253 10.69 10.41 15.46
C ASP A 253 10.48 10.68 16.96
N TRP A 254 9.98 9.66 17.65
CA TRP A 254 9.75 9.60 19.10
C TRP A 254 8.74 10.60 19.66
N GLY A 255 7.99 11.29 18.81
CA GLY A 255 7.09 12.36 19.23
C GLY A 255 7.81 13.68 19.46
N ARG A 256 9.08 13.78 19.07
CA ARG A 256 9.95 14.93 19.32
C ARG A 256 9.42 16.17 18.59
N ASP A 257 9.43 17.32 19.27
CA ASP A 257 9.01 18.60 18.68
C ASP A 257 10.10 19.17 17.75
N CYS A 258 11.36 18.99 18.14
CA CYS A 258 12.54 19.39 17.37
C CYS A 258 12.64 18.67 16.01
N TRP A 259 13.00 19.46 14.99
CA TRP A 259 13.08 19.03 13.59
C TRP A 259 14.46 19.00 12.99
N CYS A 260 15.48 19.19 13.82
CA CYS A 260 16.86 19.03 13.39
C CYS A 260 17.06 17.61 12.84
N ALA A 261 17.73 17.50 11.70
CA ALA A 261 18.09 16.21 11.14
C ALA A 261 18.98 15.41 12.11
N SER A 262 19.03 14.09 11.95
CA SER A 262 19.95 13.24 12.71
C SER A 262 21.39 13.75 12.60
N GLY A 263 22.11 13.80 13.72
CA GLY A 263 23.48 14.34 13.78
C GLY A 263 23.59 15.88 13.68
N LYS A 264 22.47 16.61 13.59
CA LYS A 264 22.46 18.08 13.63
C LYS A 264 21.81 18.61 14.91
N ASP A 265 22.35 19.71 15.40
CA ASP A 265 21.88 20.42 16.59
C ASP A 265 21.37 21.80 16.19
N ASP A 266 20.35 22.27 16.91
CA ASP A 266 19.84 23.64 16.87
C ASP A 266 19.51 24.24 15.47
N THR A 267 19.25 23.41 14.47
CA THR A 267 18.67 23.85 13.19
C THR A 267 17.31 24.55 13.40
N CYS A 268 16.60 24.20 14.47
CA CYS A 268 15.37 24.83 14.89
C CYS A 268 15.55 26.21 15.54
N LYS A 269 16.77 26.59 15.93
CA LYS A 269 17.11 27.82 16.67
C LYS A 269 16.38 27.99 18.01
N ASN A 270 15.94 26.88 18.59
CA ASN A 270 15.18 26.87 19.84
C ASN A 270 15.87 26.03 20.93
N ARG A 271 17.06 25.49 20.67
CA ARG A 271 17.78 24.71 21.67
C ARG A 271 18.12 25.60 22.86
N PHE A 272 17.63 25.23 24.04
CA PHE A 272 17.78 25.98 25.29
C PHE A 272 17.14 27.38 25.33
N ALA A 273 16.40 27.81 24.31
CA ALA A 273 15.88 29.19 24.24
C ALA A 273 14.44 29.34 24.78
N VAL A 274 13.67 28.25 24.79
CA VAL A 274 12.22 28.26 25.01
C VAL A 274 11.85 27.38 26.21
N GLN A 275 10.77 27.74 26.92
CA GLN A 275 10.12 26.86 27.89
C GLN A 275 8.95 26.14 27.21
N TYR A 276 8.86 24.82 27.38
CA TYR A 276 7.83 23.99 26.74
C TYR A 276 6.97 23.30 27.80
N GLY A 277 5.69 23.66 27.88
CA GLY A 277 4.81 23.16 28.94
C GLY A 277 5.40 23.45 30.32
N ASP A 278 5.32 22.46 31.21
CA ASP A 278 5.84 22.54 32.58
C ASP A 278 7.32 22.13 32.71
N LEU A 279 8.02 21.88 31.59
CA LEU A 279 9.47 21.63 31.61
C LEU A 279 10.21 22.91 32.04
N PRO A 280 11.41 22.80 32.66
CA PRO A 280 12.19 23.98 33.02
C PRO A 280 12.58 24.78 31.77
N LYS A 281 12.64 26.12 31.90
CA LYS A 281 13.14 26.99 30.82
C LYS A 281 14.56 26.57 30.45
N GLY A 282 14.80 26.44 29.15
CA GLY A 282 16.10 26.02 28.65
C GLY A 282 16.32 24.51 28.63
N TYR A 283 15.28 23.69 28.77
CA TYR A 283 15.37 22.26 28.48
C TYR A 283 15.77 22.01 27.01
N ASP A 284 16.58 21.00 26.73
CA ASP A 284 17.04 20.72 25.36
C ASP A 284 15.85 20.39 24.46
N HIS A 285 15.65 21.17 23.38
CA HIS A 285 14.55 20.97 22.44
C HIS A 285 14.59 19.57 21.80
N LYS A 286 15.76 18.91 21.74
CA LYS A 286 15.85 17.50 21.29
C LYS A 286 15.11 16.51 22.20
N TYR A 287 14.88 16.88 23.46
CA TYR A 287 14.19 16.04 24.45
C TYR A 287 12.84 16.63 24.85
N VAL A 288 12.29 17.51 24.02
CA VAL A 288 10.91 17.97 24.11
C VAL A 288 10.05 17.14 23.16
N TYR A 289 8.99 16.54 23.70
CA TYR A 289 8.07 15.68 22.97
C TYR A 289 6.69 16.33 22.91
N SER A 290 6.20 16.62 21.71
CA SER A 290 4.88 17.25 21.49
C SER A 290 3.80 16.27 21.03
N HIS A 291 4.16 15.00 20.81
CA HIS A 291 3.22 13.93 20.48
C HIS A 291 3.61 12.63 21.21
N PHE A 292 2.65 11.72 21.37
CA PHE A 292 2.93 10.33 21.73
C PHE A 292 3.40 9.59 20.48
N GLY A 293 4.68 9.72 20.17
CA GLY A 293 5.26 9.17 18.95
C GLY A 293 5.82 7.76 19.09
N TYR A 294 6.43 7.32 17.99
CA TYR A 294 6.97 5.98 17.76
C TYR A 294 8.43 6.09 17.29
N ASN A 295 9.05 4.97 16.95
CA ASN A 295 10.30 4.97 16.17
C ASN A 295 10.12 4.12 14.92
N LEU A 296 9.70 4.76 13.83
CA LEU A 296 9.28 4.06 12.60
C LEU A 296 10.13 4.46 11.39
N LYS A 297 11.33 5.01 11.62
CA LYS A 297 12.28 5.37 10.57
C LYS A 297 12.75 4.13 9.80
N ALA A 298 12.98 4.31 8.50
CA ALA A 298 13.73 3.36 7.70
C ALA A 298 15.25 3.56 7.86
N LEU A 299 15.99 2.48 7.65
CA LEU A 299 17.46 2.44 7.65
C LEU A 299 18.01 2.88 6.28
N GLU A 300 19.26 3.33 6.26
CA GLU A 300 19.96 3.69 5.01
C GLU A 300 20.02 2.54 4.01
N MET A 301 20.28 1.33 4.50
CA MET A 301 20.39 0.13 3.70
C MET A 301 19.08 -0.18 2.94
N GLN A 302 17.93 0.07 3.58
CA GLN A 302 16.61 -0.08 2.95
C GLN A 302 16.44 0.96 1.84
N ALA A 303 16.73 2.23 2.13
CA ALA A 303 16.64 3.31 1.16
C ALA A 303 17.60 3.12 -0.05
N ALA A 304 18.77 2.51 0.17
CA ALA A 304 19.74 2.20 -0.86
C ALA A 304 19.18 1.24 -1.92
N ILE A 305 18.50 0.18 -1.48
CA ILE A 305 17.76 -0.75 -2.36
C ILE A 305 16.64 0.03 -3.08
N GLY A 306 15.85 0.80 -2.34
CA GLY A 306 14.74 1.57 -2.88
C GLY A 306 15.16 2.55 -3.98
N LEU A 307 16.31 3.19 -3.86
CA LEU A 307 16.83 4.10 -4.89
C LEU A 307 17.22 3.41 -6.20
N ALA A 308 17.74 2.18 -6.13
CA ALA A 308 17.97 1.38 -7.33
C ALA A 308 16.65 0.96 -7.98
N GLN A 309 15.67 0.55 -7.17
CA GLN A 309 14.35 0.14 -7.63
C GLN A 309 13.52 1.28 -8.21
N LEU A 310 13.59 2.49 -7.64
CA LEU A 310 12.84 3.66 -8.10
C LEU A 310 13.17 4.00 -9.57
N LYS A 311 14.43 3.80 -9.99
CA LYS A 311 14.85 3.97 -11.38
C LYS A 311 14.20 2.94 -12.33
N LYS A 312 13.84 1.77 -11.84
CA LYS A 312 13.20 0.67 -12.59
C LYS A 312 11.68 0.75 -12.58
N LEU A 313 11.09 1.50 -11.63
CA LEU A 313 9.65 1.59 -11.41
C LEU A 313 8.83 1.89 -12.68
N PRO A 314 9.20 2.83 -13.58
CA PRO A 314 8.46 3.04 -14.83
C PRO A 314 8.36 1.78 -15.70
N GLY A 315 9.43 0.98 -15.77
CA GLY A 315 9.44 -0.29 -16.48
C GLY A 315 8.56 -1.35 -15.80
N PHE A 316 8.56 -1.39 -14.47
CA PHE A 316 7.69 -2.28 -13.70
C PHE A 316 6.20 -1.98 -13.91
N ILE A 317 5.83 -0.70 -13.90
CA ILE A 317 4.46 -0.25 -14.19
C ILE A 317 4.03 -0.71 -15.59
N LYS A 318 4.89 -0.51 -16.60
CA LYS A 318 4.61 -0.93 -17.99
C LYS A 318 4.43 -2.45 -18.09
N ALA A 319 5.30 -3.23 -17.43
CA ALA A 319 5.21 -4.69 -17.44
C ALA A 319 3.90 -5.18 -16.80
N ARG A 320 3.52 -4.63 -15.64
CA ARG A 320 2.28 -4.97 -14.94
C ARG A 320 1.04 -4.75 -15.82
N LYS A 321 0.96 -3.60 -16.49
CA LYS A 321 -0.14 -3.28 -17.43
C LYS A 321 -0.21 -4.28 -18.59
N LYS A 322 0.92 -4.52 -19.25
CA LYS A 322 1.00 -5.49 -20.36
C LYS A 322 0.57 -6.90 -19.93
N ASN A 323 1.02 -7.35 -18.77
CA ASN A 323 0.72 -8.68 -18.25
C ASN A 323 -0.77 -8.80 -17.89
N TRP A 324 -1.34 -7.77 -17.28
CA TRP A 324 -2.77 -7.70 -16.98
C TRP A 324 -3.61 -7.72 -18.25
N GLU A 325 -3.27 -6.93 -19.27
CA GLU A 325 -3.97 -6.89 -20.56
C GLU A 325 -3.93 -8.25 -21.27
N PHE A 326 -2.79 -8.96 -21.20
CA PHE A 326 -2.67 -10.30 -21.74
C PHE A 326 -3.65 -11.27 -21.07
N LEU A 327 -3.71 -11.30 -19.74
CA LEU A 327 -4.66 -12.16 -19.02
C LEU A 327 -6.10 -11.75 -19.28
N ARG A 328 -6.41 -10.44 -19.26
CA ARG A 328 -7.77 -9.93 -19.50
C ARG A 328 -8.31 -10.40 -20.85
N LYS A 329 -7.51 -10.30 -21.91
CA LYS A 329 -7.89 -10.74 -23.26
C LYS A 329 -8.09 -12.26 -23.34
N ASN A 330 -7.19 -13.05 -22.76
CA ASN A 330 -7.24 -14.50 -22.91
C ASN A 330 -8.28 -15.19 -22.02
N LEU A 331 -8.65 -14.57 -20.90
CA LEU A 331 -9.67 -15.09 -19.97
C LEU A 331 -11.08 -14.59 -20.27
N GLU A 332 -11.24 -13.61 -21.17
CA GLU A 332 -12.53 -13.00 -21.54
C GLU A 332 -13.60 -14.01 -21.94
N LYS A 333 -13.22 -15.06 -22.68
CA LYS A 333 -14.13 -16.14 -23.09
C LYS A 333 -14.79 -16.91 -21.94
N TYR A 334 -14.24 -16.81 -20.72
CA TYR A 334 -14.81 -17.43 -19.53
C TYR A 334 -15.72 -16.49 -18.73
N SER A 335 -16.09 -15.33 -19.28
CA SER A 335 -16.94 -14.34 -18.61
C SER A 335 -18.36 -14.84 -18.30
N ASN A 336 -18.79 -15.98 -18.85
CA ASN A 336 -20.03 -16.64 -18.43
C ASN A 336 -19.92 -17.25 -17.02
N PHE A 337 -18.72 -17.66 -16.61
CA PHE A 337 -18.43 -18.28 -15.32
C PHE A 337 -17.74 -17.33 -14.34
N LEU A 338 -16.98 -16.37 -14.87
CA LEU A 338 -16.13 -15.48 -14.08
C LEU A 338 -16.54 -14.01 -14.25
N ILE A 339 -16.36 -13.23 -13.19
CA ILE A 339 -16.33 -11.77 -13.26
C ILE A 339 -14.85 -11.36 -13.31
N LEU A 340 -14.45 -10.78 -14.42
CA LEU A 340 -13.09 -10.27 -14.63
C LEU A 340 -13.00 -8.81 -14.16
N PRO A 341 -11.80 -8.35 -13.75
CA PRO A 341 -11.64 -7.02 -13.21
C PRO A 341 -11.69 -5.98 -14.33
N GLU A 342 -12.25 -4.80 -14.03
CA GLU A 342 -12.28 -3.67 -14.97
C GLU A 342 -11.62 -2.44 -14.32
N PRO A 343 -10.87 -1.64 -15.10
CA PRO A 343 -10.30 -0.39 -14.61
C PRO A 343 -11.43 0.57 -14.22
N GLU A 344 -11.25 1.32 -13.12
CA GLU A 344 -12.17 2.40 -12.77
C GLU A 344 -12.22 3.44 -13.90
N LYS A 345 -13.39 4.04 -14.12
CA LYS A 345 -13.56 5.08 -15.14
C LYS A 345 -12.53 6.21 -14.94
N ASN A 346 -11.94 6.68 -16.04
CA ASN A 346 -10.90 7.72 -16.06
C ASN A 346 -9.58 7.33 -15.38
N SER A 347 -9.38 6.05 -15.05
CA SER A 347 -8.14 5.57 -14.43
C SER A 347 -7.16 4.98 -15.44
N ASP A 348 -5.91 4.82 -15.00
CA ASP A 348 -4.85 4.08 -15.67
C ASP A 348 -4.09 3.26 -14.62
N PRO A 349 -4.65 2.08 -14.25
CA PRO A 349 -4.16 1.29 -13.12
C PRO A 349 -2.77 0.69 -13.36
N SER A 350 -1.91 0.80 -12.36
CA SER A 350 -0.68 0.03 -12.21
C SER A 350 -1.01 -1.22 -11.39
N TRP A 351 -1.52 -2.25 -12.07
CA TRP A 351 -2.09 -3.43 -11.41
C TRP A 351 -1.10 -4.17 -10.49
N PHE A 352 -1.54 -4.42 -9.26
CA PHE A 352 -0.81 -5.26 -8.31
C PHE A 352 -1.00 -6.76 -8.63
N GLY A 353 -2.25 -7.14 -8.90
CA GLY A 353 -2.71 -8.50 -9.21
C GLY A 353 -3.87 -8.50 -10.22
N PHE A 354 -4.25 -9.67 -10.69
CA PHE A 354 -5.40 -9.90 -11.57
C PHE A 354 -6.51 -10.61 -10.78
N LEU A 355 -7.54 -9.86 -10.40
CA LEU A 355 -8.60 -10.30 -9.49
C LEU A 355 -9.77 -10.93 -10.25
N ILE A 356 -10.27 -12.07 -9.78
CA ILE A 356 -11.27 -12.90 -10.45
C ILE A 356 -12.32 -13.31 -9.41
N THR A 357 -13.59 -13.18 -9.76
CA THR A 357 -14.70 -13.69 -8.93
C THR A 357 -15.45 -14.78 -9.67
N VAL A 358 -15.66 -15.93 -9.03
CA VAL A 358 -16.51 -17.01 -9.55
C VAL A 358 -17.97 -16.61 -9.42
N LYS A 359 -18.74 -16.67 -10.51
CA LYS A 359 -20.17 -16.37 -10.45
C LYS A 359 -20.93 -17.46 -9.71
N LYS A 360 -22.02 -17.08 -9.04
CA LYS A 360 -22.86 -18.01 -8.27
C LYS A 360 -23.41 -19.17 -9.11
N ASN A 361 -23.68 -18.93 -10.39
CA ASN A 361 -24.23 -19.91 -11.33
C ASN A 361 -23.14 -20.57 -12.20
N ALA A 362 -21.87 -20.51 -11.80
CA ALA A 362 -20.77 -21.04 -12.59
C ALA A 362 -20.72 -22.59 -12.63
N GLY A 363 -21.43 -23.29 -11.74
CA GLY A 363 -21.41 -24.75 -11.65
C GLY A 363 -20.22 -25.35 -10.89
N PHE A 364 -19.34 -24.49 -10.35
CA PHE A 364 -18.19 -24.85 -9.50
C PHE A 364 -17.93 -23.74 -8.47
N THR A 365 -17.10 -24.01 -7.46
CA THR A 365 -16.73 -23.02 -6.44
C THR A 365 -15.35 -22.40 -6.68
N ARG A 366 -15.06 -21.29 -5.98
CA ARG A 366 -13.70 -20.72 -5.95
C ARG A 366 -12.66 -21.74 -5.52
N GLU A 367 -12.96 -22.58 -4.53
CA GLU A 367 -12.05 -23.61 -4.04
C GLU A 367 -11.67 -24.60 -5.13
N ASP A 368 -12.60 -24.98 -6.01
CA ASP A 368 -12.34 -25.93 -7.09
C ASP A 368 -11.29 -25.39 -8.07
N ILE A 369 -11.49 -24.17 -8.57
CA ILE A 369 -10.55 -23.53 -9.49
C ILE A 369 -9.22 -23.20 -8.81
N VAL A 370 -9.24 -22.74 -7.55
CA VAL A 370 -8.02 -22.45 -6.79
C VAL A 370 -7.20 -23.72 -6.57
N LYS A 371 -7.84 -24.84 -6.17
CA LYS A 371 -7.16 -26.14 -6.01
C LYS A 371 -6.55 -26.59 -7.32
N HIS A 372 -7.25 -26.43 -8.45
CA HIS A 372 -6.73 -26.77 -9.77
C HIS A 372 -5.49 -25.92 -10.12
N LEU A 373 -5.55 -24.60 -9.92
CA LEU A 373 -4.43 -23.69 -10.20
C LEU A 373 -3.21 -23.96 -9.31
N GLU A 374 -3.41 -24.05 -7.99
CA GLU A 374 -2.32 -24.31 -7.03
C GLU A 374 -1.72 -25.71 -7.21
N GLY A 375 -2.56 -26.72 -7.48
CA GLY A 375 -2.12 -28.08 -7.82
C GLY A 375 -1.20 -28.11 -9.04
N ASN A 376 -1.43 -27.19 -9.98
CA ASN A 376 -0.60 -26.97 -11.17
C ASN A 376 0.41 -25.84 -11.01
N LYS A 377 0.88 -25.56 -9.78
CA LYS A 377 1.96 -24.59 -9.50
C LYS A 377 1.65 -23.16 -9.95
N VAL A 378 0.38 -22.79 -10.15
CA VAL A 378 -0.05 -21.41 -10.36
C VAL A 378 -0.55 -20.85 -9.03
N GLN A 379 0.27 -19.96 -8.46
CA GLN A 379 -0.02 -19.41 -7.15
C GLN A 379 -1.16 -18.39 -7.21
N THR A 380 -2.11 -18.55 -6.29
CA THR A 380 -3.30 -17.73 -6.11
C THR A 380 -3.30 -17.06 -4.73
N ARG A 381 -4.09 -16.02 -4.56
CA ARG A 381 -4.31 -15.38 -3.26
C ARG A 381 -5.76 -14.95 -3.13
N MET A 382 -6.30 -15.01 -1.92
CA MET A 382 -7.58 -14.36 -1.63
C MET A 382 -7.41 -12.84 -1.62
N LEU A 383 -8.51 -12.08 -1.72
CA LEU A 383 -8.45 -10.63 -1.57
C LEU A 383 -8.23 -10.25 -0.10
N PHE A 384 -7.00 -10.45 0.37
CA PHE A 384 -6.53 -10.08 1.71
C PHE A 384 -7.44 -10.66 2.81
N ALA A 385 -8.08 -9.80 3.60
CA ALA A 385 -8.99 -10.21 4.66
C ALA A 385 -10.33 -10.75 4.12
N GLY A 386 -10.68 -10.50 2.85
CA GLY A 386 -12.00 -10.79 2.31
C GLY A 386 -13.06 -9.88 2.94
N ASN A 387 -13.54 -10.24 4.14
CA ASN A 387 -14.34 -9.39 5.00
C ASN A 387 -13.67 -9.24 6.36
N LEU A 388 -13.02 -8.09 6.60
CA LEU A 388 -12.28 -7.82 7.83
C LEU A 388 -13.15 -8.02 9.10
N ILE A 389 -14.43 -7.67 9.03
CA ILE A 389 -15.38 -7.77 10.17
C ILE A 389 -15.60 -9.23 10.59
N LYS A 390 -15.33 -10.21 9.73
CA LYS A 390 -15.51 -11.64 10.02
C LYS A 390 -14.27 -12.30 10.65
N HIS A 391 -13.16 -11.57 10.79
CA HIS A 391 -11.94 -12.12 11.39
C HIS A 391 -12.05 -12.22 12.93
N PRO A 392 -11.27 -13.12 13.57
CA PRO A 392 -11.25 -13.31 15.02
C PRO A 392 -11.00 -12.04 15.84
N CYS A 393 -10.19 -11.11 15.33
CA CYS A 393 -9.91 -9.84 16.02
C CYS A 393 -11.12 -8.91 16.15
N PHE A 394 -12.22 -9.17 15.43
CA PHE A 394 -13.49 -8.46 15.55
C PHE A 394 -14.51 -9.19 16.45
N ASP A 395 -14.20 -10.38 16.98
CA ASP A 395 -15.17 -11.21 17.71
C ASP A 395 -15.80 -10.47 18.88
N GLU A 396 -14.98 -9.85 19.73
CA GLU A 396 -15.46 -9.10 20.91
C GLU A 396 -16.24 -7.83 20.52
N MET A 397 -15.87 -7.19 19.42
CA MET A 397 -16.63 -6.05 18.88
C MET A 397 -17.99 -6.48 18.36
N ARG A 398 -18.08 -7.67 17.72
CA ARG A 398 -19.36 -8.24 17.27
C ARG A 398 -20.23 -8.67 18.44
N LYS A 399 -19.67 -9.35 19.46
CA LYS A 399 -20.39 -9.76 20.67
C LYS A 399 -20.95 -8.57 21.45
N SER A 400 -20.15 -7.52 21.60
CA SER A 400 -20.56 -6.31 22.33
C SER A 400 -21.39 -5.32 21.49
N ASN A 401 -21.47 -5.53 20.17
CA ASN A 401 -22.07 -4.61 19.19
C ASN A 401 -21.52 -3.17 19.32
N LYS A 402 -20.20 -3.05 19.55
CA LYS A 402 -19.48 -1.78 19.76
C LYS A 402 -18.17 -1.79 18.99
N GLY A 403 -17.64 -0.61 18.69
CA GLY A 403 -16.31 -0.43 18.11
C GLY A 403 -16.27 -0.23 16.60
N PHE A 404 -17.35 -0.49 15.86
CA PHE A 404 -17.47 -0.15 14.44
C PHE A 404 -18.93 0.04 14.03
N ARG A 405 -19.16 0.60 12.84
CA ARG A 405 -20.48 0.70 12.20
C ARG A 405 -20.43 0.10 10.80
N VAL A 406 -21.55 -0.46 10.36
CA VAL A 406 -21.71 -1.00 9.00
C VAL A 406 -22.85 -0.29 8.31
N VAL A 407 -22.60 0.19 7.09
CA VAL A 407 -23.59 0.82 6.23
C VAL A 407 -23.56 0.18 4.86
N GLY A 408 -24.67 -0.42 4.46
CA GLY A 408 -24.85 -0.80 3.07
C GLY A 408 -26.28 -1.18 2.79
N TYR A 409 -26.45 -2.31 2.12
CA TYR A 409 -27.72 -2.80 1.60
C TYR A 409 -28.30 -3.87 2.50
N THR A 410 -29.54 -3.74 2.95
CA THR A 410 -30.24 -4.88 3.55
C THR A 410 -30.57 -5.88 2.44
N SER A 411 -29.85 -7.00 2.39
CA SER A 411 -30.15 -8.09 1.45
C SER A 411 -30.03 -9.45 2.13
N THR A 412 -30.93 -10.37 1.78
CA THR A 412 -30.87 -11.79 2.15
C THR A 412 -29.96 -12.52 1.16
N HIS A 413 -28.88 -13.14 1.64
CA HIS A 413 -27.98 -13.96 0.81
C HIS A 413 -28.22 -15.47 1.09
N PRO A 414 -28.28 -16.37 0.09
CA PRO A 414 -28.64 -17.78 0.33
C PRO A 414 -27.61 -18.57 1.16
N ARG A 415 -26.32 -18.18 1.10
CA ARG A 415 -25.22 -18.83 1.85
C ARG A 415 -24.83 -18.10 3.14
N ILE A 416 -25.33 -16.88 3.34
CA ILE A 416 -24.89 -15.95 4.38
C ILE A 416 -26.17 -15.27 4.83
N HIS A 417 -26.60 -15.42 6.07
CA HIS A 417 -27.76 -14.68 6.58
C HIS A 417 -27.71 -13.18 6.23
N THR A 418 -28.82 -12.46 6.43
CA THR A 418 -28.93 -10.99 6.20
C THR A 418 -27.63 -10.24 6.46
N SER A 419 -27.02 -9.72 5.40
CA SER A 419 -25.78 -8.95 5.44
C SER A 419 -26.01 -7.55 4.92
N ASN A 420 -25.39 -6.58 5.58
CA ASN A 420 -25.42 -5.17 5.18
C ASN A 420 -24.33 -4.83 4.15
N ILE A 421 -23.39 -5.74 3.86
CA ILE A 421 -22.29 -5.57 2.90
C ILE A 421 -22.13 -6.83 2.02
N PRO A 422 -23.18 -7.21 1.28
CA PRO A 422 -23.24 -8.48 0.55
C PRO A 422 -22.15 -8.63 -0.53
N VAL A 423 -21.63 -7.54 -1.09
CA VAL A 423 -20.57 -7.61 -2.11
C VAL A 423 -19.23 -7.95 -1.46
N THR A 424 -18.93 -7.35 -0.31
CA THR A 424 -17.77 -7.72 0.51
C THR A 424 -17.80 -9.19 0.93
N ASP A 425 -18.98 -9.69 1.29
CA ASP A 425 -19.17 -11.12 1.60
C ASP A 425 -19.00 -12.01 0.36
N CYS A 426 -19.49 -11.59 -0.82
CA CYS A 426 -19.20 -12.27 -2.08
C CYS A 426 -17.69 -12.37 -2.32
N ILE A 427 -16.95 -11.26 -2.10
CA ILE A 427 -15.50 -11.24 -2.25
C ILE A 427 -14.79 -12.25 -1.34
N MET A 428 -15.19 -12.31 -0.06
CA MET A 428 -14.62 -13.24 0.90
C MET A 428 -14.79 -14.71 0.47
N ASN A 429 -15.88 -15.05 -0.22
CA ASN A 429 -16.23 -16.44 -0.55
C ASN A 429 -15.85 -16.85 -1.97
N ASP A 430 -15.97 -15.94 -2.93
CA ASP A 430 -15.99 -16.29 -4.36
C ASP A 430 -14.85 -15.61 -5.14
N THR A 431 -14.04 -14.75 -4.52
CA THR A 431 -12.96 -13.99 -5.19
C THR A 431 -11.55 -14.47 -4.81
N PHE A 432 -10.66 -14.49 -5.81
CA PHE A 432 -9.22 -14.73 -5.67
C PHE A 432 -8.46 -13.94 -6.75
N TRP A 433 -7.13 -13.81 -6.63
CA TRP A 433 -6.29 -13.18 -7.66
C TRP A 433 -5.04 -13.98 -7.96
N ILE A 434 -4.51 -13.73 -9.15
CA ILE A 434 -3.25 -14.26 -9.68
C ILE A 434 -2.30 -13.12 -10.03
N GLY A 435 -1.02 -13.42 -10.20
CA GLY A 435 -0.01 -12.39 -10.40
C GLY A 435 -0.04 -11.72 -11.78
N VAL A 436 0.43 -10.47 -11.82
CA VAL A 436 0.76 -9.73 -13.06
C VAL A 436 2.10 -8.99 -12.94
N TYR A 437 2.87 -9.28 -11.89
CA TYR A 437 4.12 -8.58 -11.57
C TYR A 437 5.19 -8.73 -12.67
N PRO A 438 6.24 -7.88 -12.68
CA PRO A 438 7.21 -7.84 -13.79
C PRO A 438 8.03 -9.12 -14.01
N GLY A 439 8.03 -10.07 -13.06
CA GLY A 439 8.67 -11.38 -13.22
C GLY A 439 7.88 -12.39 -14.05
N MET A 440 6.65 -12.04 -14.46
CA MET A 440 5.85 -12.84 -15.37
C MET A 440 6.27 -12.59 -16.81
N ASP A 441 7.07 -13.52 -17.33
CA ASP A 441 7.35 -13.60 -18.76
C ASP A 441 6.16 -14.23 -19.52
N LYS A 442 6.25 -14.23 -20.86
CA LYS A 442 5.20 -14.77 -21.73
C LYS A 442 4.93 -16.25 -21.47
N ASN A 443 5.94 -17.04 -21.10
CA ASN A 443 5.75 -18.49 -20.88
C ASN A 443 4.93 -18.74 -19.61
N LYS A 444 5.21 -18.00 -18.54
CA LYS A 444 4.40 -18.08 -17.30
C LYS A 444 2.95 -17.65 -17.55
N LEU A 445 2.75 -16.55 -18.28
CA LEU A 445 1.40 -16.07 -18.60
C LEU A 445 0.63 -17.04 -19.50
N SER A 446 1.27 -17.62 -20.52
CA SER A 446 0.66 -18.64 -21.37
C SER A 446 0.29 -19.89 -20.57
N TYR A 447 1.16 -20.32 -19.65
CA TYR A 447 0.90 -21.46 -18.78
C TYR A 447 -0.29 -21.21 -17.85
N ILE A 448 -0.43 -20.01 -17.29
CA ILE A 448 -1.65 -19.61 -16.55
C ILE A 448 -2.88 -19.82 -17.44
N VAL A 449 -2.89 -19.28 -18.66
CA VAL A 449 -4.03 -19.40 -19.59
C VAL A 449 -4.33 -20.86 -19.93
N GLU A 450 -3.30 -21.69 -20.07
CA GLU A 450 -3.44 -23.14 -20.28
C GLU A 450 -4.12 -23.83 -19.10
N MET A 451 -3.78 -23.48 -17.85
CA MET A 451 -4.43 -24.05 -16.67
C MET A 451 -5.89 -23.63 -16.55
N PHE A 452 -6.23 -22.38 -16.90
CA PHE A 452 -7.63 -21.99 -17.03
C PHE A 452 -8.33 -22.79 -18.15
N LYS A 453 -7.68 -23.02 -19.29
CA LYS A 453 -8.23 -23.85 -20.37
C LYS A 453 -8.45 -25.29 -19.95
N SER A 454 -7.52 -25.90 -19.20
CA SER A 454 -7.68 -27.25 -18.67
C SER A 454 -8.88 -27.32 -17.73
N PHE A 455 -8.94 -26.42 -16.73
CA PHE A 455 -10.03 -26.40 -15.76
C PHE A 455 -11.41 -26.30 -16.42
N PHE A 456 -11.57 -25.39 -17.38
CA PHE A 456 -12.86 -25.22 -18.10
C PHE A 456 -13.13 -26.31 -19.15
N GLY A 457 -12.11 -27.03 -19.62
CA GLY A 457 -12.30 -28.19 -20.50
C GLY A 457 -12.91 -29.39 -19.77
N ASP A 458 -12.71 -29.46 -18.45
CA ASP A 458 -13.26 -30.51 -17.59
C ASP A 458 -14.72 -30.24 -17.18
N ILE A 459 -15.20 -29.01 -17.37
CA ILE A 459 -16.58 -28.58 -17.08
C ILE A 459 -17.40 -28.75 -18.36
N LYS A 460 -18.13 -29.87 -18.47
CA LYS A 460 -19.08 -30.15 -19.56
C LYS A 460 -20.41 -29.44 -19.38
#